data_AF-A0A2H6EMR9-F1
#
_entry.id   AF-A0A2H6EMR9-F1
#
_cell.length_a   1.000
_cell.length_b   1.000
_cell.length_c   1.000
_cell.angle_alpha   90.00
_cell.angle_beta   90.00
_cell.angle_gamma   90.00
#
_symmetry.space_group_name_H-M   'P 1'
#
loop_
_entity.id
_entity.type
_entity.pdbx_description
1 polymer ?
#
loop_
_entity_poly.entity_id
_entity_poly.type
_entity_poly.pdbx_seq_one_letter_code
_entity_poly.pdbx_strand_id
1 'polypeptide(L)'
;MNFEKYISINSAVLEKIKLPGVKTTVKIFIKREDKFHPAISGNKWRKLKYNLIEAKKRNKNTLLTFGGAYSNHIYATASAGKLFNFKTIGLIRGEEHLPLNSTLTFAKINGMEFHYVSRTDYRCRYDSDFIENIYKKFGDVYLIPEGGTNLLALKGAAEIINDINIDFDYVCSACGTGGTLAGIILGLNGKKEALGFPVLKGASFLNRDIGNLITAYSSKSFDNWQLSLNYHF
;
A
#
# COMPACT_ATOMS: atom_id res chain seq x y z
N MET A 1 -16.16 -13.11 0.22
CA MET A 1 -15.21 -13.27 -0.93
C MET A 1 -14.23 -14.36 -0.53
N ASN A 2 -13.99 -15.35 -1.38
CA ASN A 2 -13.00 -16.39 -1.09
C ASN A 2 -11.63 -15.94 -1.64
N PHE A 3 -10.82 -15.33 -0.78
CA PHE A 3 -9.49 -14.83 -1.18
C PHE A 3 -8.44 -15.94 -1.29
N GLU A 4 -8.61 -17.02 -0.53
CA GLU A 4 -7.66 -18.15 -0.49
C GLU A 4 -7.54 -18.86 -1.84
N LYS A 5 -8.57 -18.79 -2.68
CA LYS A 5 -8.53 -19.27 -4.07
C LYS A 5 -7.46 -18.58 -4.92
N TYR A 6 -7.13 -17.33 -4.61
CA TYR A 6 -6.26 -16.50 -5.46
C TYR A 6 -4.98 -16.07 -4.75
N ILE A 7 -4.96 -16.04 -3.42
CA ILE A 7 -3.85 -15.51 -2.65
C ILE A 7 -3.20 -16.63 -1.83
N SER A 8 -1.92 -16.89 -2.09
CA SER A 8 -1.17 -17.91 -1.38
C SER A 8 -0.40 -17.29 -0.20
N ILE A 9 -1.07 -17.20 0.95
CA ILE A 9 -0.48 -16.65 2.18
C ILE A 9 0.76 -17.46 2.60
N ASN A 10 0.70 -18.78 2.43
CA ASN A 10 1.79 -19.70 2.76
C ASN A 10 3.04 -19.52 1.87
N SER A 11 2.91 -18.85 0.72
CA SER A 11 4.06 -18.58 -0.17
C SER A 11 4.98 -17.48 0.36
N ALA A 12 4.50 -16.64 1.27
CA ALA A 12 5.28 -15.55 1.85
C ALA A 12 6.16 -16.03 3.00
N VAL A 13 7.13 -16.88 2.66
CA VAL A 13 8.08 -17.45 3.61
C VAL A 13 9.03 -16.40 4.19
N LEU A 14 9.55 -16.68 5.38
CA LEU A 14 10.62 -15.91 5.98
C LEU A 14 11.97 -16.52 5.56
N GLU A 15 12.76 -15.79 4.79
CA GLU A 15 14.02 -16.27 4.24
C GLU A 15 15.20 -15.63 4.97
N LYS A 16 16.12 -16.44 5.51
CA LYS A 16 17.36 -15.93 6.10
C LYS A 16 18.31 -15.48 4.99
N ILE A 17 18.80 -14.26 5.09
CA ILE A 17 19.73 -13.67 4.12
C ILE A 17 21.14 -13.64 4.71
N LYS A 18 22.10 -14.02 3.86
CA LYS A 18 23.53 -13.78 4.10
C LYS A 18 23.96 -12.66 3.17
N LEU A 19 24.46 -11.56 3.74
CA LEU A 19 25.01 -10.46 2.95
C LEU A 19 26.43 -10.82 2.50
N PRO A 20 26.71 -10.91 1.19
CA PRO A 20 28.06 -11.22 0.70
C PRO A 20 29.06 -10.16 1.18
N GLY A 21 30.20 -10.60 1.72
CA GLY A 21 31.29 -9.70 2.14
C GLY A 21 31.05 -8.94 3.45
N VAL A 22 29.89 -9.07 4.10
CA VAL A 22 29.59 -8.38 5.36
C VAL A 22 29.79 -9.34 6.54
N LYS A 23 30.78 -9.05 7.40
CA LYS A 23 30.97 -9.76 8.68
C LYS A 23 30.11 -9.07 9.74
N THR A 24 29.07 -9.76 10.22
CA THR A 24 28.19 -9.25 11.26
C THR A 24 27.62 -10.40 12.09
N THR A 25 27.33 -10.13 13.37
CA THR A 25 26.58 -11.02 14.25
C THR A 25 25.06 -10.89 14.06
N VAL A 26 24.62 -9.85 13.34
CA VAL A 26 23.20 -9.59 13.03
C VAL A 26 22.66 -10.64 12.06
N LYS A 27 21.55 -11.29 12.43
CA LYS A 27 20.83 -12.21 11.55
C LYS A 27 19.78 -11.43 10.78
N ILE A 28 19.83 -11.50 9.45
CA ILE A 28 18.90 -10.80 8.57
C ILE A 28 17.92 -11.80 7.97
N PHE A 29 16.65 -11.42 7.97
CA PHE A 29 15.57 -12.18 7.36
C PHE A 29 14.75 -11.28 6.44
N ILE A 30 14.21 -11.83 5.37
CA ILE A 30 13.25 -11.17 4.50
C ILE A 30 11.93 -11.94 4.57
N LYS A 31 10.87 -11.27 4.99
CA LYS A 31 9.50 -11.76 4.82
C LYS A 31 9.10 -11.53 3.37
N ARG A 32 8.92 -12.61 2.60
CA ARG A 32 8.66 -12.57 1.15
C ARG A 32 7.22 -12.16 0.82
N GLU A 33 6.81 -10.98 1.27
CA GLU A 33 5.50 -10.40 0.93
C GLU A 33 5.32 -10.30 -0.60
N ASP A 34 6.39 -10.22 -1.39
CA ASP A 34 6.31 -10.25 -2.86
C ASP A 34 5.72 -11.56 -3.43
N LYS A 35 5.76 -12.67 -2.69
CA LYS A 35 5.32 -14.00 -3.16
C LYS A 35 3.84 -14.32 -2.92
N PHE A 36 3.05 -13.43 -2.30
CA PHE A 36 1.62 -13.67 -2.05
C PHE A 36 0.81 -13.90 -3.33
N HIS A 37 1.12 -13.12 -4.36
CA HIS A 37 0.42 -13.15 -5.65
C HIS A 37 1.31 -12.54 -6.73
N PRO A 38 1.36 -13.13 -7.94
CA PRO A 38 2.24 -12.67 -9.02
C PRO A 38 2.00 -11.22 -9.47
N ALA A 39 0.76 -10.71 -9.33
CA ALA A 39 0.39 -9.38 -9.78
C ALA A 39 -0.07 -8.41 -8.68
N ILE A 40 -0.28 -8.89 -7.45
CA ILE A 40 -0.72 -8.05 -6.33
C ILE A 40 0.33 -8.23 -5.25
N SER A 41 1.36 -7.37 -5.27
CA SER A 41 2.45 -7.44 -4.30
C SER A 41 1.90 -7.50 -2.87
N GLY A 42 2.50 -8.27 -1.97
CA GLY A 42 1.91 -8.57 -0.66
C GLY A 42 1.53 -7.34 0.14
N ASN A 43 2.40 -6.32 0.21
CA ASN A 43 2.04 -5.09 0.91
C ASN A 43 0.84 -4.35 0.29
N LYS A 44 0.58 -4.47 -1.02
CA LYS A 44 -0.62 -3.91 -1.66
C LYS A 44 -1.82 -4.82 -1.42
N TRP A 45 -1.64 -6.13 -1.45
CA TRP A 45 -2.66 -7.10 -1.08
C TRP A 45 -3.16 -6.85 0.35
N ARG A 46 -2.27 -6.79 1.35
CA ARG A 46 -2.61 -6.50 2.75
C ARG A 46 -3.50 -5.27 2.87
N LYS A 47 -3.14 -4.21 2.15
CA LYS A 47 -3.86 -2.94 2.18
C LYS A 47 -5.21 -2.99 1.45
N LEU A 48 -5.28 -3.73 0.34
CA LEU A 48 -6.49 -3.87 -0.46
C LEU A 48 -7.50 -4.84 0.14
N LYS A 49 -7.07 -5.93 0.79
CA LYS A 49 -7.94 -6.99 1.35
C LYS A 49 -9.17 -6.43 2.07
N TYR A 50 -8.97 -5.58 3.06
CA TYR A 50 -10.06 -5.01 3.85
C TYR A 50 -10.85 -3.92 3.12
N ASN A 51 -10.22 -3.19 2.19
CA ASN A 51 -10.91 -2.25 1.32
C ASN A 51 -11.88 -2.96 0.37
N LEU A 52 -11.48 -4.10 -0.20
CA LEU A 52 -12.33 -4.91 -1.07
C LEU A 52 -13.53 -5.47 -0.29
N ILE A 53 -13.29 -6.02 0.91
CA ILE A 53 -14.36 -6.49 1.82
C ILE A 53 -15.37 -5.37 2.07
N GLU A 54 -14.90 -4.18 2.43
CA GLU A 54 -15.76 -3.05 2.74
C GLU A 54 -16.50 -2.54 1.50
N ALA A 55 -15.84 -2.44 0.35
CA ALA A 55 -16.48 -2.07 -0.91
C ALA A 55 -17.66 -3.01 -1.23
N LYS A 56 -17.45 -4.32 -1.10
CA LYS A 56 -18.51 -5.32 -1.32
C LYS A 56 -19.62 -5.21 -0.28
N LYS A 57 -19.28 -5.02 1.01
CA LYS A 57 -20.25 -4.81 2.08
C LYS A 57 -21.15 -3.60 1.82
N ARG A 58 -20.60 -2.55 1.21
CA ARG A 58 -21.31 -1.33 0.80
C ARG A 58 -21.97 -1.43 -0.59
N ASN A 59 -22.03 -2.63 -1.18
CA ASN A 59 -22.59 -2.87 -2.51
C ASN A 59 -21.98 -2.00 -3.63
N LYS A 60 -20.69 -1.64 -3.50
CA LYS A 60 -19.97 -0.89 -4.53
C LYS A 60 -19.45 -1.85 -5.59
N ASN A 61 -19.61 -1.47 -6.86
CA ASN A 61 -19.15 -2.28 -8.00
C ASN A 61 -17.92 -1.67 -8.71
N THR A 62 -17.54 -0.44 -8.36
CA THR A 62 -16.43 0.28 -8.97
C THR A 62 -15.45 0.74 -7.90
N LEU A 63 -14.16 0.45 -8.07
CA LEU A 63 -13.08 0.98 -7.24
C LEU A 63 -12.42 2.15 -8.00
N LEU A 64 -12.27 3.29 -7.34
CA LEU A 64 -11.53 4.43 -7.88
C LEU A 64 -10.33 4.73 -6.99
N THR A 65 -9.15 4.89 -7.59
CA THR A 65 -7.93 5.18 -6.84
C THR A 65 -6.97 6.11 -7.57
N PHE A 66 -5.86 6.46 -6.91
CA PHE A 66 -4.90 7.46 -7.35
C PHE A 66 -3.50 6.85 -7.50
N GLY A 67 -2.74 7.33 -8.49
CA GLY A 67 -1.31 7.04 -8.59
C GLY A 67 -0.61 7.78 -9.72
N GLY A 68 0.72 7.73 -9.73
CA GLY A 68 1.51 8.13 -10.89
C GLY A 68 1.58 7.02 -11.95
N ALA A 69 2.20 7.34 -13.09
CA ALA A 69 2.31 6.44 -14.25
C ALA A 69 3.01 5.10 -13.95
N TYR A 70 3.87 5.03 -12.92
CA TYR A 70 4.59 3.82 -12.50
C TYR A 70 4.11 3.30 -11.14
N SER A 71 2.85 3.56 -10.78
CA SER A 71 2.30 3.21 -9.47
C SER A 71 2.03 1.71 -9.33
N ASN A 72 2.77 1.06 -8.43
CA ASN A 72 2.46 -0.30 -7.97
C ASN A 72 1.05 -0.42 -7.37
N HIS A 73 0.47 0.67 -6.87
CA HIS A 73 -0.91 0.64 -6.38
C HIS A 73 -1.93 0.57 -7.51
N ILE A 74 -1.71 1.33 -8.59
CA ILE A 74 -2.55 1.26 -9.80
C ILE A 74 -2.51 -0.16 -10.38
N TYR A 75 -1.31 -0.71 -10.52
CA TYR A 75 -1.10 -2.10 -10.97
C TYR A 75 -1.89 -3.12 -10.12
N ALA A 76 -1.71 -3.06 -8.79
CA ALA A 76 -2.35 -3.98 -7.87
C ALA A 76 -3.88 -3.83 -7.84
N THR A 77 -4.40 -2.59 -7.85
CA THR A 77 -5.84 -2.32 -7.84
C THR A 77 -6.50 -2.80 -9.13
N ALA A 78 -5.87 -2.62 -10.28
CA ALA A 78 -6.38 -3.13 -11.56
C ALA A 78 -6.49 -4.67 -11.54
N SER A 79 -5.43 -5.35 -11.10
CA SER A 79 -5.45 -6.81 -10.96
C SER A 79 -6.53 -7.29 -9.97
N ALA A 80 -6.65 -6.62 -8.82
CA ALA A 80 -7.68 -6.94 -7.83
C ALA A 80 -9.10 -6.73 -8.40
N GLY A 81 -9.31 -5.66 -9.16
CA GLY A 81 -10.57 -5.41 -9.84
C GLY A 81 -10.99 -6.56 -10.74
N LYS A 82 -10.09 -6.98 -11.64
CA LYS A 82 -10.33 -8.12 -12.53
C LYS A 82 -10.61 -9.42 -11.77
N LEU A 83 -9.81 -9.73 -10.75
CA LEU A 83 -9.93 -10.99 -9.99
C LEU A 83 -11.22 -11.06 -9.16
N PHE A 84 -11.64 -9.93 -8.58
CA PHE A 84 -12.78 -9.88 -7.66
C PHE A 84 -14.03 -9.24 -8.27
N ASN A 85 -14.03 -9.05 -9.60
CA ASN A 85 -15.15 -8.55 -10.39
C ASN A 85 -15.60 -7.13 -10.00
N PHE A 86 -14.66 -6.24 -9.75
CA PHE A 86 -14.91 -4.79 -9.65
C PHE A 86 -14.45 -4.09 -10.93
N LYS A 87 -15.23 -3.11 -11.38
CA LYS A 87 -14.72 -2.09 -12.32
C LYS A 87 -13.64 -1.27 -11.63
N THR A 88 -12.64 -0.80 -12.36
CA THR A 88 -11.55 -0.01 -11.77
C THR A 88 -11.29 1.26 -12.56
N ILE A 89 -11.09 2.35 -11.80
CA ILE A 89 -10.76 3.67 -12.33
C ILE A 89 -9.47 4.14 -11.65
N GLY A 90 -8.47 4.50 -12.46
CA GLY A 90 -7.21 5.10 -12.01
C GLY A 90 -7.17 6.58 -12.35
N LEU A 91 -7.12 7.44 -11.34
CA LEU A 91 -6.76 8.86 -11.49
C LEU A 91 -5.23 8.96 -11.57
N ILE A 92 -4.72 9.19 -12.78
CA ILE A 92 -3.29 9.14 -13.10
C ILE A 92 -2.71 10.55 -13.05
N ARG A 93 -1.69 10.77 -12.21
CA ARG A 93 -1.01 12.07 -12.10
C ARG A 93 -0.18 12.39 -13.33
N GLY A 94 -0.43 13.55 -13.94
CA GLY A 94 0.26 14.09 -15.10
C GLY A 94 -0.55 13.90 -16.39
N GLU A 95 0.11 14.13 -17.52
CA GLU A 95 -0.48 13.98 -18.84
C GLU A 95 -0.38 12.54 -19.35
N GLU A 96 -1.20 12.20 -20.34
CA GLU A 96 -1.08 10.94 -21.06
C GLU A 96 0.23 10.88 -21.86
N HIS A 97 0.87 9.72 -21.85
CA HIS A 97 2.04 9.44 -22.67
C HIS A 97 1.85 8.13 -23.41
N LEU A 98 2.03 8.16 -24.73
CA LEU A 98 1.96 7.00 -25.60
C LEU A 98 3.35 6.73 -26.23
N PRO A 99 3.79 5.47 -26.30
CA PRO A 99 3.12 4.27 -25.80
C PRO A 99 3.04 4.22 -24.27
N LEU A 100 2.01 3.56 -23.74
CA LEU A 100 1.88 3.36 -22.30
C LEU A 100 3.08 2.54 -21.78
N ASN A 101 3.59 2.89 -20.60
CA ASN A 101 4.59 2.07 -19.93
C ASN A 101 4.00 0.71 -19.49
N SER A 102 4.84 -0.20 -19.01
CA SER A 102 4.44 -1.55 -18.60
C SER A 102 3.36 -1.57 -17.50
N THR A 103 3.40 -0.62 -16.57
CA THR A 103 2.44 -0.52 -15.45
C THR A 103 1.05 -0.17 -15.95
N LEU A 104 0.94 0.90 -16.75
CA LEU A 104 -0.34 1.34 -17.30
C LEU A 104 -0.86 0.38 -18.37
N THR A 105 0.02 -0.20 -19.18
CA THR A 105 -0.36 -1.26 -20.14
C THR A 105 -1.02 -2.43 -19.42
N PHE A 106 -0.38 -2.93 -18.35
CA PHE A 106 -0.95 -4.01 -17.55
C PHE A 106 -2.29 -3.62 -16.91
N ALA A 107 -2.38 -2.43 -16.32
CA ALA A 107 -3.62 -1.96 -15.70
C ALA A 107 -4.77 -1.86 -16.72
N LYS A 108 -4.49 -1.37 -17.94
CA LYS A 108 -5.46 -1.29 -19.04
C LYS A 108 -5.93 -2.68 -19.49
N ILE A 109 -5.02 -3.64 -19.64
CA ILE A 109 -5.32 -5.04 -19.97
C ILE A 109 -6.19 -5.71 -18.88
N ASN A 110 -6.05 -5.26 -17.63
CA ASN A 110 -6.89 -5.71 -16.52
C ASN A 110 -8.23 -4.94 -16.42
N GLY A 111 -8.56 -4.11 -17.41
CA GLY A 111 -9.84 -3.41 -17.50
C GLY A 111 -9.90 -2.12 -16.69
N MET A 112 -8.77 -1.55 -16.28
CA MET A 112 -8.76 -0.24 -15.62
C MET A 112 -8.97 0.89 -16.63
N GLU A 113 -9.90 1.78 -16.31
CA GLU A 113 -10.11 3.04 -17.00
C GLU A 113 -9.17 4.11 -16.42
N PHE A 114 -8.57 4.94 -17.27
CA PHE A 114 -7.66 6.00 -16.84
C PHE A 114 -8.30 7.36 -17.02
N HIS A 115 -8.14 8.20 -16.00
CA HIS A 115 -8.37 9.63 -16.12
C HIS A 115 -7.12 10.36 -15.66
N TYR A 116 -6.48 11.02 -16.60
CA TYR A 116 -5.31 11.84 -16.32
C TYR A 116 -5.72 13.12 -15.60
N VAL A 117 -4.94 13.50 -14.61
CA VAL A 117 -5.16 14.67 -13.76
C VAL A 117 -3.87 15.46 -13.70
N SER A 118 -3.95 16.75 -14.00
CA SER A 118 -2.79 17.63 -13.98
C SER A 118 -2.05 17.55 -12.63
N ARG A 119 -0.75 17.85 -12.63
CA ARG A 119 0.03 17.80 -11.37
C ARG A 119 -0.46 18.82 -10.34
N THR A 120 -1.03 19.93 -10.78
CA THR A 120 -1.64 20.95 -9.92
C THR A 120 -2.91 20.42 -9.27
N ASP A 121 -3.86 19.89 -10.05
CA ASP A 121 -5.13 19.41 -9.51
C ASP A 121 -4.95 18.15 -8.65
N TYR A 122 -3.98 17.29 -9.01
CA TYR A 122 -3.67 16.10 -8.23
C TYR A 122 -3.15 16.43 -6.82
N ARG A 123 -2.57 17.62 -6.59
CA ARG A 123 -2.20 18.05 -5.24
C ARG A 123 -3.44 18.23 -4.35
N CYS A 124 -4.54 18.70 -4.92
CA CYS A 124 -5.85 18.89 -4.30
C CYS A 124 -6.68 17.60 -4.19
N ARG A 125 -6.11 16.42 -4.48
CA ARG A 125 -6.85 15.14 -4.53
C ARG A 125 -7.58 14.73 -3.24
N TYR A 126 -7.27 15.37 -2.12
CA TYR A 126 -7.91 15.13 -0.82
C TYR A 126 -8.84 16.26 -0.39
N ASP A 127 -8.93 17.33 -1.18
CA ASP A 127 -9.79 18.48 -0.89
C ASP A 127 -11.25 18.09 -1.15
N SER A 128 -12.17 18.65 -0.37
CA SER A 128 -13.62 18.34 -0.45
C SER A 128 -14.14 18.49 -1.87
N ASP A 129 -13.78 19.59 -2.54
CA ASP A 129 -14.31 19.96 -3.85
C ASP A 129 -13.81 19.00 -4.93
N PHE A 130 -12.56 18.54 -4.82
CA PHE A 130 -12.01 17.53 -5.71
C PHE A 130 -12.78 16.22 -5.57
N ILE A 131 -13.00 15.77 -4.32
CA ILE A 131 -13.73 14.55 -4.02
C ILE A 131 -15.20 14.63 -4.47
N GLU A 132 -15.85 15.77 -4.27
CA GLU A 132 -17.22 15.99 -4.75
C GLU A 132 -17.29 15.89 -6.29
N ASN A 133 -16.32 16.48 -6.98
CA ASN A 133 -16.23 16.39 -8.44
C ASN A 133 -15.98 14.96 -8.94
N ILE A 134 -15.25 14.13 -8.19
CA ILE A 134 -15.13 12.68 -8.49
C ILE A 134 -16.51 12.04 -8.46
N TYR A 135 -17.29 12.22 -7.39
CA TYR A 135 -18.60 11.60 -7.26
C TYR A 135 -19.61 12.12 -8.28
N LYS A 136 -19.57 13.42 -8.63
CA LYS A 136 -20.36 13.99 -9.72
C LYS A 136 -20.05 13.34 -11.06
N LYS A 137 -18.77 13.07 -11.35
CA LYS A 137 -18.32 12.53 -12.64
C LYS A 137 -18.50 11.02 -12.76
N PHE A 138 -18.17 10.26 -11.72
CA PHE A 138 -18.10 8.80 -11.77
C PHE A 138 -19.24 8.10 -11.04
N GLY A 139 -20.12 8.86 -10.40
CA GLY A 139 -21.22 8.34 -9.60
C GLY A 139 -20.72 7.59 -8.37
N ASP A 140 -21.43 6.52 -8.04
CA ASP A 140 -21.24 5.82 -6.77
C ASP A 140 -20.03 4.85 -6.75
N VAL A 141 -18.84 5.42 -6.67
CA VAL A 141 -17.57 4.68 -6.61
C VAL A 141 -17.10 4.42 -5.17
N TYR A 142 -16.35 3.35 -4.95
CA TYR A 142 -15.58 3.15 -3.73
C TYR A 142 -14.20 3.79 -3.88
N LEU A 143 -13.99 4.91 -3.18
CA LEU A 143 -12.74 5.66 -3.24
C LEU A 143 -11.65 5.02 -2.36
N ILE A 144 -10.52 4.69 -2.97
CA ILE A 144 -9.32 4.19 -2.29
C ILE A 144 -8.21 5.26 -2.43
N PRO A 145 -7.66 5.79 -1.32
CA PRO A 145 -6.68 6.86 -1.37
C PRO A 145 -5.35 6.40 -2.00
N GLU A 146 -4.47 7.35 -2.32
CA GLU A 146 -3.20 7.08 -2.95
C GLU A 146 -2.38 6.03 -2.19
N GLY A 147 -1.86 5.04 -2.92
CA GLY A 147 -1.13 3.92 -2.35
C GLY A 147 -1.98 2.96 -1.53
N GLY A 148 -3.29 3.20 -1.39
CA GLY A 148 -4.24 2.44 -0.59
C GLY A 148 -4.11 2.67 0.91
N THR A 149 -3.57 3.81 1.36
CA THR A 149 -3.37 4.07 2.80
C THR A 149 -4.63 4.63 3.46
N ASN A 150 -5.31 3.81 4.24
CA ASN A 150 -6.40 4.19 5.15
C ASN A 150 -6.46 3.25 6.36
N LEU A 151 -7.41 3.44 7.27
CA LEU A 151 -7.54 2.62 8.48
C LEU A 151 -7.71 1.12 8.18
N LEU A 152 -8.46 0.77 7.13
CA LEU A 152 -8.61 -0.64 6.71
C LEU A 152 -7.28 -1.23 6.22
N ALA A 153 -6.45 -0.41 5.58
CA ALA A 153 -5.15 -0.82 5.11
C ALA A 153 -4.16 -1.08 6.26
N LEU A 154 -4.25 -0.29 7.34
CA LEU A 154 -3.48 -0.49 8.56
C LEU A 154 -3.84 -1.83 9.21
N LYS A 155 -5.12 -2.16 9.30
CA LYS A 155 -5.60 -3.47 9.79
C LYS A 155 -4.94 -4.63 9.04
N GLY A 156 -4.90 -4.55 7.71
CA GLY A 156 -4.29 -5.61 6.91
C GLY A 156 -2.77 -5.63 6.98
N ALA A 157 -2.11 -4.47 7.03
CA ALA A 157 -0.66 -4.42 7.19
C ALA A 157 -0.18 -4.92 8.56
N ALA A 158 -1.00 -4.78 9.62
CA ALA A 158 -0.70 -5.35 10.93
C ALA A 158 -0.60 -6.89 10.92
N GLU A 159 -1.29 -7.57 10.00
CA GLU A 159 -1.19 -9.03 9.85
C GLU A 159 0.22 -9.50 9.45
N ILE A 160 1.07 -8.62 8.89
CA ILE A 160 2.46 -8.96 8.54
C ILE A 160 3.23 -9.45 9.78
N ILE A 161 3.00 -8.82 10.93
CA ILE A 161 3.66 -9.18 12.19
C ILE A 161 3.22 -10.56 12.68
N ASN A 162 1.94 -10.89 12.54
CA ASN A 162 1.40 -12.20 12.95
C ASN A 162 2.00 -13.35 12.15
N ASP A 163 2.49 -13.08 10.93
CA ASP A 163 3.05 -14.09 10.04
C ASP A 163 4.57 -14.27 10.20
N ILE A 164 5.18 -13.65 11.22
CA ILE A 164 6.60 -13.80 11.59
C ILE A 164 6.68 -14.75 12.81
N ASN A 165 7.08 -15.99 12.55
CA ASN A 165 7.08 -17.08 13.54
C ASN A 165 8.45 -17.30 14.22
N ILE A 166 9.28 -16.26 14.27
CA ILE A 166 10.56 -16.27 14.98
C ILE A 166 10.60 -15.09 15.95
N ASP A 167 11.46 -15.17 16.95
CA ASP A 167 11.81 -13.97 17.72
C ASP A 167 12.71 -13.04 16.89
N PHE A 168 12.52 -11.74 17.04
CA PHE A 168 13.25 -10.70 16.33
C PHE A 168 13.34 -9.43 17.17
N ASP A 169 14.32 -8.58 16.87
CA ASP A 169 14.49 -7.29 17.55
C ASP A 169 13.92 -6.14 16.74
N TYR A 170 14.06 -6.21 15.41
CA TYR A 170 13.68 -5.16 14.46
C TYR A 170 12.83 -5.68 13.31
N VAL A 171 11.88 -4.86 12.84
CA VAL A 171 11.18 -5.03 11.55
C VAL A 171 11.39 -3.79 10.70
N CYS A 172 11.93 -4.00 9.50
CA CYS A 172 12.24 -2.92 8.57
C CYS A 172 11.24 -2.85 7.42
N SER A 173 10.84 -1.65 6.99
CA SER A 173 10.00 -1.46 5.80
C SER A 173 10.38 -0.22 5.00
N ALA A 174 10.44 -0.37 3.67
CA ALA A 174 10.47 0.78 2.77
C ALA A 174 9.17 1.60 2.88
N CYS A 175 9.27 2.93 2.80
CA CYS A 175 8.17 3.85 3.06
C CYS A 175 7.92 4.81 1.89
N GLY A 176 6.78 4.64 1.21
CA GLY A 176 6.27 5.61 0.23
C GLY A 176 5.20 6.53 0.83
N THR A 177 4.05 5.95 1.18
CA THR A 177 2.92 6.65 1.81
C THR A 177 2.76 6.33 3.31
N GLY A 178 3.74 5.68 3.94
CA GLY A 178 3.75 5.35 5.37
C GLY A 178 2.79 4.24 5.84
N GLY A 179 1.72 3.93 5.11
CA GLY A 179 0.66 3.03 5.59
C GLY A 179 1.08 1.60 5.93
N THR A 180 2.09 1.03 5.24
CA THR A 180 2.62 -0.30 5.61
C THR A 180 3.37 -0.25 6.93
N LEU A 181 4.23 0.75 7.14
CA LEU A 181 4.95 0.92 8.40
C LEU A 181 3.96 1.19 9.56
N ALA A 182 2.96 2.04 9.35
CA ALA A 182 1.93 2.31 10.36
C ALA A 182 1.22 1.01 10.79
N GLY A 183 0.88 0.13 9.85
CA GLY A 183 0.30 -1.18 10.17
C GLY A 183 1.27 -2.10 10.92
N ILE A 184 2.55 -2.13 10.51
CA ILE A 184 3.61 -2.87 11.22
C ILE A 184 3.70 -2.40 12.68
N ILE A 185 3.76 -1.09 12.93
CA ILE A 185 3.83 -0.50 14.27
C ILE A 185 2.61 -0.91 15.11
N LEU A 186 1.42 -0.87 14.52
CA LEU A 186 0.18 -1.33 15.17
C LEU A 186 0.21 -2.83 15.50
N GLY A 187 0.73 -3.65 14.60
CA GLY A 187 0.88 -5.10 14.82
C GLY A 187 1.89 -5.42 15.91
N LEU A 188 2.97 -4.64 16.01
CA LEU A 188 3.96 -4.74 17.09
C LEU A 188 3.38 -4.34 18.45
N ASN A 189 2.45 -3.37 18.48
CA ASN A 189 1.72 -2.94 19.68
C ASN A 189 2.66 -2.64 20.87
N GLY A 190 3.70 -1.83 20.61
CA GLY A 190 4.69 -1.41 21.61
C GLY A 190 5.79 -2.45 21.92
N LYS A 191 5.85 -3.57 21.21
CA LYS A 191 6.91 -4.59 21.33
C LYS A 191 7.90 -4.49 20.18
N LYS A 192 9.19 -4.77 20.44
CA LYS A 192 10.27 -4.76 19.43
C LYS A 192 10.37 -3.38 18.74
N GLU A 193 11.18 -3.23 17.71
CA GLU A 193 11.36 -1.93 17.03
C GLU A 193 10.99 -1.96 15.55
N ALA A 194 10.32 -0.90 15.06
CA ALA A 194 10.03 -0.72 13.64
C ALA A 194 10.91 0.36 13.00
N LEU A 195 11.60 0.00 11.92
CA LEU A 195 12.46 0.92 11.16
C LEU A 195 11.87 1.19 9.78
N GLY A 196 11.53 2.44 9.51
CA GLY A 196 11.08 2.88 8.20
C GLY A 196 12.20 3.49 7.38
N PHE A 197 12.28 3.15 6.10
CA PHE A 197 13.26 3.71 5.16
C PHE A 197 12.51 4.41 4.03
N PRO A 198 12.37 5.75 4.05
CA PRO A 198 11.67 6.46 3.00
C PRO A 198 12.35 6.34 1.64
N VAL A 199 11.55 6.17 0.60
CA VAL A 199 12.02 6.02 -0.79
C VAL A 199 12.04 7.33 -1.57
N LEU A 200 11.74 8.45 -0.90
CA LEU A 200 11.61 9.79 -1.48
C LEU A 200 12.50 10.78 -0.72
N LYS A 201 13.07 11.75 -1.43
CA LYS A 201 13.76 12.90 -0.81
C LYS A 201 12.75 13.80 -0.11
N GLY A 202 13.17 14.41 1.01
CA GLY A 202 12.31 15.33 1.77
C GLY A 202 11.14 14.64 2.49
N ALA A 203 11.23 13.34 2.77
CA ALA A 203 10.15 12.54 3.33
C ALA A 203 9.95 12.68 4.86
N SER A 204 10.48 13.74 5.48
CA SER A 204 10.32 13.99 6.93
C SER A 204 8.86 14.14 7.35
N PHE A 205 8.00 14.61 6.44
CA PHE A 205 6.55 14.69 6.63
C PHE A 205 5.91 13.34 6.97
N LEU A 206 6.52 12.22 6.54
CA LEU A 206 6.03 10.87 6.85
C LEU A 206 6.00 10.58 8.35
N ASN A 207 6.85 11.21 9.18
CA ASN A 207 6.79 11.02 10.63
C ASN A 207 5.41 11.43 11.18
N ARG A 208 4.97 12.65 10.82
CA ARG A 208 3.66 13.17 11.21
C ARG A 208 2.54 12.32 10.63
N ASP A 209 2.61 12.00 9.34
CA ASP A 209 1.53 11.27 8.66
C ASP A 209 1.35 9.85 9.22
N ILE A 210 2.45 9.15 9.53
CA ILE A 210 2.42 7.83 10.17
C ILE A 210 1.89 7.92 11.59
N GLY A 211 2.35 8.89 12.39
CA GLY A 211 1.81 9.14 13.73
C GLY A 211 0.30 9.39 13.71
N ASN A 212 -0.17 10.24 12.81
CA ASN A 212 -1.60 10.53 12.65
C ASN A 212 -2.41 9.28 12.28
N LEU A 213 -1.89 8.44 11.37
CA LEU A 213 -2.54 7.18 10.99
C LEU A 213 -2.68 6.22 12.19
N ILE A 214 -1.63 6.10 13.00
CA ILE A 214 -1.61 5.25 14.20
C ILE A 214 -2.62 5.75 15.22
N THR A 215 -2.59 7.05 15.54
CA THR A 215 -3.51 7.67 16.49
C THR A 215 -4.95 7.54 16.02
N ALA A 216 -5.23 7.80 14.74
CA ALA A 216 -6.57 7.67 14.17
C ALA A 216 -7.11 6.23 14.21
N TYR A 217 -6.24 5.23 14.12
CA TYR A 217 -6.64 3.81 14.18
C TYR A 217 -6.84 3.30 15.61
N SER A 218 -5.94 3.66 16.54
CA SER A 218 -5.81 3.00 17.84
C SER A 218 -6.08 3.89 19.05
N SER A 219 -6.17 5.21 18.85
CA SER A 219 -6.13 6.21 19.93
C SER A 219 -4.88 6.11 20.82
N LYS A 220 -3.80 5.50 20.31
CA LYS A 220 -2.51 5.35 20.99
C LYS A 220 -1.40 5.99 20.18
N SER A 221 -0.31 6.30 20.86
CA SER A 221 1.00 6.58 20.26
C SER A 221 1.99 5.49 20.67
N PHE A 222 3.00 5.29 19.83
CA PHE A 222 4.09 4.36 20.08
C PHE A 222 5.43 5.07 19.86
N ASP A 223 6.41 4.75 20.68
CA ASP A 223 7.78 5.29 20.67
C ASP A 223 8.81 4.31 20.09
N ASN A 224 8.42 3.05 19.90
CA ASN A 224 9.27 1.96 19.40
C ASN A 224 9.41 1.94 17.86
N TRP A 225 9.54 3.11 17.23
CA TRP A 225 9.74 3.20 15.78
C TRP A 225 10.45 4.50 15.37
N GLN A 226 11.12 4.45 14.21
CA GLN A 226 11.79 5.62 13.64
C GLN A 226 11.85 5.57 12.10
N LEU A 227 12.03 6.73 11.48
CA LEU A 227 12.34 6.86 10.05
C LEU A 227 13.81 7.20 9.83
N SER A 228 14.49 6.36 9.07
CA SER A 228 15.87 6.56 8.62
C SER A 228 15.89 7.38 7.33
N LEU A 229 15.98 8.71 7.45
CA LEU A 229 15.92 9.63 6.31
C LEU A 229 17.20 9.66 5.44
N ASN A 230 18.30 9.08 5.94
CA ASN A 230 19.63 9.23 5.33
C ASN A 230 19.93 8.29 4.16
N TYR A 231 18.99 7.41 3.79
CA TYR A 231 19.23 6.30 2.84
C TYR A 231 18.40 6.40 1.56
N HIS A 232 18.08 7.62 1.12
CA HIS A 232 17.56 7.88 -0.22
C HIS A 232 18.73 8.23 -1.16
N PHE A 233 18.77 7.61 -2.33
CA PHE A 233 19.81 7.81 -3.34
C PHE A 233 19.22 8.63 -4.51
#